data_AF-A0A238KKL1-F1
#
_entry.id   AF-A0A238KKL1-F1
#
_cell.length_a   1.000
_cell.length_b   1.000
_cell.length_c   1.000
_cell.angle_alpha   90.00
_cell.angle_beta   90.00
_cell.angle_gamma   90.00
#
_symmetry.space_group_name_H-M   'P 1'
#
loop_
_entity.id
_entity.type
_entity.pdbx_description
1 polymer ?
#
loop_
_entity_poly.entity_id
_entity_poly.type
_entity_poly.pdbx_seq_one_letter_code
_entity_poly.pdbx_strand_id
1 'polypeptide(L)'
;MKYTIPLLFLAGLAQADPPEITGASAQQSGVSWSFSVTLAHPDTGWDHYADGWRIEDASGAVLGTRVLAHPHVNEQPFTRSLSGVQVPDTVTEVFIRSRCVVDGWSEDLFILTLP
;
A
#
# COMPACT_ATOMS: atom_id res chain seq x y z
N MET A 1 -3.06 -42.33 -39.34
CA MET A 1 -3.91 -42.30 -38.13
C MET A 1 -3.36 -41.24 -37.19
N LYS A 2 -4.27 -40.49 -36.56
CA LYS A 2 -4.03 -39.23 -35.83
C LYS A 2 -3.33 -39.53 -34.50
N TYR A 3 -2.27 -38.79 -34.17
CA TYR A 3 -1.77 -38.69 -32.78
C TYR A 3 -1.96 -37.26 -32.31
N THR A 4 -2.77 -37.12 -31.27
CA THR A 4 -3.18 -35.89 -30.62
C THR A 4 -2.00 -35.29 -29.84
N ILE A 5 -1.71 -34.01 -30.05
CA ILE A 5 -0.71 -33.24 -29.28
C ILE A 5 -1.37 -32.83 -27.95
N PRO A 6 -0.75 -33.05 -26.78
CA PRO A 6 -1.28 -32.55 -25.51
C PRO A 6 -1.04 -31.03 -25.44
N LEU A 7 -2.10 -30.29 -25.15
CA LEU A 7 -2.06 -28.85 -24.92
C LEU A 7 -1.51 -28.59 -23.50
N LEU A 8 -0.25 -28.16 -23.40
CA LEU A 8 0.30 -27.62 -22.15
C LEU A 8 -0.32 -26.24 -21.91
N PHE A 9 -1.17 -26.13 -20.89
CA PHE A 9 -1.57 -24.85 -20.33
C PHE A 9 -0.38 -24.25 -19.57
N LEU A 10 0.28 -23.24 -20.13
CA LEU A 10 1.07 -22.31 -19.34
C LEU A 10 0.08 -21.48 -18.51
N ALA A 11 -0.10 -21.84 -17.24
CA ALA A 11 -0.73 -20.95 -16.28
C ALA A 11 0.24 -19.79 -16.07
N GLY A 12 -0.07 -18.63 -16.66
CA GLY A 12 0.60 -17.38 -16.30
C GLY A 12 0.37 -17.13 -14.82
N LEU A 13 1.44 -16.85 -14.09
CA LEU A 13 1.34 -16.32 -12.73
C LEU A 13 0.61 -14.98 -12.85
N ALA A 14 -0.69 -14.97 -12.60
CA ALA A 14 -1.40 -13.74 -12.29
C ALA A 14 -0.91 -13.32 -10.91
N GLN A 15 0.17 -12.54 -10.88
CA GLN A 15 0.53 -11.82 -9.66
C GLN A 15 -0.61 -10.83 -9.43
N ALA A 16 -1.29 -10.93 -8.29
CA ALA A 16 -2.27 -9.93 -7.93
C ALA A 16 -1.53 -8.58 -7.85
N ASP A 17 -2.08 -7.54 -8.47
CA ASP A 17 -1.47 -6.22 -8.41
C ASP A 17 -1.44 -5.77 -6.93
N PRO A 18 -0.30 -5.29 -6.42
CA PRO A 18 -0.19 -4.85 -5.03
C PRO A 18 -1.17 -3.69 -4.76
N PRO A 19 -1.51 -3.41 -3.50
CA PRO A 19 -2.40 -2.28 -3.21
C PRO A 19 -1.83 -0.98 -3.76
N GLU A 20 -2.55 -0.33 -4.66
CA GLU A 20 -2.15 0.91 -5.29
C GLU A 20 -2.48 2.09 -4.37
N ILE A 21 -1.52 2.99 -4.17
CA ILE A 21 -1.77 4.27 -3.49
C ILE A 21 -2.17 5.29 -4.55
N THR A 22 -3.46 5.63 -4.59
CA THR A 22 -4.04 6.53 -5.60
C THR A 22 -4.04 7.99 -5.16
N GLY A 23 -3.71 8.27 -3.90
CA GLY A 23 -3.51 9.62 -3.41
C GLY A 23 -3.06 9.66 -1.94
N ALA A 24 -2.37 10.72 -1.56
CA ALA A 24 -2.00 10.97 -0.19
C ALA A 24 -1.95 12.47 0.12
N SER A 25 -2.17 12.82 1.38
CA SER A 25 -2.00 14.17 1.91
C SER A 25 -1.38 14.15 3.29
N ALA A 26 -0.67 15.22 3.62
CA ALA A 26 -0.02 15.42 4.92
C ALA A 26 -0.45 16.75 5.51
N GLN A 27 -0.68 16.77 6.82
CA GLN A 27 -0.95 17.98 7.58
C GLN A 27 -0.14 17.98 8.86
N GLN A 28 0.59 19.06 9.10
CA GLN A 28 1.34 19.26 10.34
C GLN A 28 0.40 19.74 11.45
N SER A 29 0.58 19.19 12.66
CA SER A 29 -0.10 19.58 13.89
C SER A 29 0.91 19.64 15.03
N GLY A 30 1.32 20.86 15.39
CA GLY A 30 2.42 21.10 16.32
C GLY A 30 3.72 20.50 15.79
N VAL A 31 4.33 19.60 16.56
CA VAL A 31 5.57 18.90 16.20
C VAL A 31 5.34 17.59 15.43
N SER A 32 4.09 17.22 15.19
CA SER A 32 3.73 15.92 14.60
C SER A 32 2.97 16.08 13.29
N TRP A 33 2.92 15.01 12.51
CA TRP A 33 2.21 14.94 11.25
C TRP A 33 1.02 13.99 11.32
N SER A 34 -0.02 14.34 10.56
CA SER A 34 -1.10 13.44 10.19
C SER A 34 -1.08 13.20 8.69
N PHE A 35 -1.10 11.94 8.30
CA PHE A 35 -1.13 11.49 6.92
C PHE A 35 -2.50 10.87 6.63
N SER A 36 -3.06 11.17 5.47
CA SER A 36 -4.24 10.47 4.93
C SER A 36 -3.86 9.85 3.60
N VAL A 37 -4.07 8.55 3.46
CA VAL A 37 -3.65 7.75 2.30
C VAL A 37 -4.85 7.03 1.74
N THR A 38 -5.05 7.19 0.44
CA THR A 38 -6.09 6.52 -0.34
C THR A 38 -5.49 5.32 -1.06
N LEU A 39 -6.10 4.14 -0.85
CA LEU A 39 -5.68 2.89 -1.45
C LEU A 39 -6.77 2.33 -2.37
N ALA A 40 -6.33 1.61 -3.40
CA ALA A 40 -7.15 0.73 -4.21
C ALA A 40 -6.51 -0.67 -4.23
N HIS A 41 -7.28 -1.72 -3.97
CA HIS A 41 -6.80 -3.09 -4.05
C HIS A 41 -7.95 -4.04 -4.39
N PRO A 42 -7.73 -5.07 -5.24
CA PRO A 42 -8.72 -6.09 -5.55
C PRO A 42 -8.92 -7.08 -4.37
N ASP A 43 -9.36 -6.56 -3.23
CA ASP A 43 -9.69 -7.35 -2.04
C ASP A 43 -10.75 -8.41 -2.38
N THR A 44 -10.49 -9.67 -2.02
CA THR A 44 -11.46 -10.78 -2.19
C THR A 44 -11.98 -11.35 -0.88
N GLY A 45 -11.48 -10.84 0.26
CA GLY A 45 -11.90 -11.24 1.60
C GLY A 45 -10.73 -11.30 2.57
N TRP A 46 -10.90 -12.02 3.68
CA TRP A 46 -9.91 -12.13 4.76
C TRP A 46 -8.58 -12.75 4.32
N ASP A 47 -8.61 -13.55 3.25
CA ASP A 47 -7.42 -14.23 2.74
C ASP A 47 -6.65 -13.41 1.71
N HIS A 48 -7.18 -12.25 1.26
CA HIS A 48 -6.51 -11.39 0.29
C HIS A 48 -7.09 -9.97 0.36
N TYR A 49 -6.40 -9.10 1.08
CA TYR A 49 -6.76 -7.69 1.22
C TYR A 49 -5.56 -6.82 1.57
N ALA A 50 -5.68 -5.51 1.35
CA ALA A 50 -4.72 -4.52 1.80
C ALA A 50 -4.76 -4.39 3.34
N ASP A 51 -3.72 -4.82 4.03
CA ASP A 51 -3.69 -4.90 5.50
C ASP A 51 -2.86 -3.79 6.18
N GLY A 52 -2.26 -2.91 5.39
CA GLY A 52 -1.59 -1.75 5.95
C GLY A 52 -0.83 -0.90 4.94
N TRP A 53 -0.28 0.18 5.46
CA TRP A 53 0.70 1.02 4.79
C TRP A 53 1.60 1.68 5.83
N ARG A 54 2.77 2.17 5.39
CA ARG A 54 3.73 2.84 6.27
C ARG A 54 4.32 4.07 5.62
N ILE A 55 4.75 5.00 6.47
CA ILE A 55 5.54 6.18 6.10
C ILE A 55 7.00 5.84 6.36
N GLU A 56 7.84 6.05 5.36
CA GLU A 56 9.30 5.86 5.38
C GLU A 56 10.01 7.18 5.08
N ASP A 57 11.24 7.32 5.58
CA ASP A 57 12.18 8.32 5.09
C ASP A 57 12.95 7.83 3.84
N ALA A 58 13.82 8.69 3.29
CA ALA A 58 14.63 8.36 2.10
C ALA A 58 15.62 7.20 2.30
N SER A 59 15.92 6.81 3.55
CA SER A 59 16.75 5.64 3.86
C SER A 59 15.94 4.35 4.00
N GLY A 60 14.60 4.44 3.93
CA GLY A 60 13.68 3.34 4.19
C GLY A 60 13.38 3.12 5.68
N ALA A 61 13.78 4.05 6.57
CA ALA A 61 13.45 3.95 7.99
C ALA A 61 11.97 4.26 8.20
N VAL A 62 11.29 3.41 8.97
CA VAL A 62 9.84 3.53 9.20
C VAL A 62 9.57 4.62 10.25
N LEU A 63 8.84 5.65 9.84
CA LEU A 63 8.39 6.75 10.71
C LEU A 63 7.03 6.45 11.36
N GLY A 64 6.23 5.59 10.73
CA GLY A 64 4.95 5.14 11.27
C GLY A 64 4.28 4.10 10.39
N THR A 65 3.39 3.30 10.97
CA THR A 65 2.63 2.26 10.25
C THR A 65 1.16 2.35 10.60
N ARG A 66 0.31 2.29 9.58
CA ARG A 66 -1.13 2.15 9.70
C ARG A 66 -1.51 0.71 9.37
N VAL A 67 -2.05 0.00 10.36
CA VAL A 67 -2.65 -1.33 10.18
C VAL A 67 -4.13 -1.19 9.80
N LEU A 68 -4.59 -2.04 8.89
CA LEU A 68 -5.96 -2.18 8.45
C LEU A 68 -6.46 -3.57 8.85
N ALA A 69 -7.43 -3.63 9.75
CA ALA A 69 -7.80 -4.87 10.44
C ALA A 69 -8.92 -5.67 9.76
N HIS A 70 -9.39 -5.25 8.59
CA HIS A 70 -10.45 -5.94 7.87
C HIS A 70 -10.36 -5.67 6.36
N PRO A 71 -10.93 -6.56 5.51
CA PRO A 71 -11.06 -6.32 4.07
C PRO A 71 -11.99 -5.14 3.76
N HIS A 72 -11.77 -4.52 2.61
CA HIS A 72 -12.52 -3.39 2.07
C HIS A 72 -13.11 -3.71 0.69
N VAL A 73 -13.61 -4.94 0.48
CA VAL A 73 -14.12 -5.44 -0.83
C VAL A 73 -15.14 -4.48 -1.50
N ASN A 74 -16.02 -3.87 -0.70
CA ASN A 74 -17.09 -2.98 -1.19
C ASN A 74 -16.81 -1.49 -0.94
N GLU A 75 -15.58 -1.13 -0.55
CA GLU A 75 -15.16 0.23 -0.21
C GLU A 75 -13.85 0.49 -0.96
N GLN A 76 -13.90 0.64 -2.28
CA GLN A 76 -12.73 0.90 -3.11
C GLN A 76 -12.99 2.10 -4.06
N PRO A 77 -12.05 3.05 -4.15
CA PRO A 77 -10.90 3.23 -3.26
C PRO A 77 -11.34 3.70 -1.86
N PHE A 78 -10.49 3.52 -0.86
CA PHE A 78 -10.75 3.99 0.51
C PHE A 78 -9.58 4.75 1.09
N THR A 79 -9.87 5.71 1.98
CA THR A 79 -8.87 6.53 2.65
C THR A 79 -8.79 6.19 4.12
N ARG A 80 -7.57 6.05 4.67
CA ARG A 80 -7.34 5.95 6.12
C ARG A 80 -6.22 6.87 6.54
N SER A 81 -6.25 7.28 7.80
CA SER A 81 -5.30 8.27 8.33
C SER A 81 -4.41 7.71 9.44
N LEU A 82 -3.21 8.25 9.57
CA LEU A 82 -2.26 7.99 10.65
C LEU A 82 -1.80 9.32 11.23
N SER A 83 -2.01 9.52 12.53
CA SER A 83 -1.65 10.75 13.23
C SER A 83 -0.51 10.52 14.22
N GLY A 84 0.16 11.60 14.62
CA GLY A 84 1.23 11.57 15.62
C GLY A 84 2.59 11.13 15.05
N VAL A 85 2.73 11.08 13.73
CA VAL A 85 3.97 10.69 13.07
C VAL A 85 5.02 11.77 13.29
N GLN A 86 6.18 11.39 13.81
CA GLN A 86 7.30 12.30 13.97
C GLN A 86 8.12 12.28 12.68
N VAL A 87 8.31 13.44 12.08
CA VAL A 87 9.12 13.62 10.87
C VAL A 87 10.16 14.70 11.19
N PRO A 88 11.47 14.45 11.01
CA PRO A 88 12.48 15.46 11.23
C PRO A 88 12.24 16.70 10.35
N ASP A 89 12.44 17.90 10.88
CA ASP A 89 12.19 19.17 10.17
C ASP A 89 13.03 19.35 8.88
N THR A 90 14.09 18.56 8.72
CA THR A 90 14.94 18.56 7.52
C THR A 90 14.37 17.73 6.37
N VAL A 91 13.29 16.97 6.60
CA VAL A 91 12.67 16.08 5.62
C VAL A 91 11.58 16.85 4.87
N THR A 92 11.71 16.94 3.56
CA THR A 92 10.72 17.60 2.68
C THR A 92 9.83 16.61 1.94
N GLU A 93 10.21 15.33 1.91
CA GLU A 93 9.49 14.27 1.21
C GLU A 93 9.51 13.00 2.06
N VAL A 94 8.39 12.28 2.05
CA VAL A 94 8.27 10.96 2.65
C VAL A 94 7.83 9.95 1.59
N PHE A 95 8.07 8.68 1.88
CA PHE A 95 7.74 7.58 1.01
C PHE A 95 6.66 6.73 1.66
N ILE A 96 5.61 6.41 0.91
CA ILE A 96 4.49 5.61 1.41
C ILE A 96 4.52 4.27 0.70
N ARG A 97 4.53 3.20 1.50
CA ARG A 97 4.52 1.81 1.00
C ARG A 97 3.28 1.09 1.52
N SER A 98 2.53 0.48 0.61
CA SER A 98 1.36 -0.32 0.93
C SER A 98 1.72 -1.78 1.18
N ARG A 99 0.77 -2.54 1.75
CA ARG A 99 0.94 -3.95 2.07
C ARG A 99 -0.34 -4.75 1.80
N CYS A 100 -0.17 -5.91 1.15
CA CYS A 100 -1.17 -6.96 1.07
C CYS A 100 -0.88 -8.04 2.14
N VAL A 101 -1.92 -8.63 2.72
CA VAL A 101 -1.79 -9.73 3.69
C VAL A 101 -1.08 -10.96 3.10
N VAL A 102 -1.22 -11.19 1.78
CA VAL A 102 -0.62 -12.32 1.04
C VAL A 102 0.75 -11.94 0.47
N ASP A 103 0.79 -10.89 -0.34
CA ASP A 103 1.99 -10.54 -1.13
C ASP A 103 3.02 -9.73 -0.32
N GLY A 104 2.64 -9.28 0.88
CA GLY A 104 3.50 -8.50 1.73
C GLY A 104 3.62 -7.05 1.25
N TRP A 105 4.77 -6.43 1.53
CA TRP A 105 5.02 -5.02 1.23
C TRP A 105 5.25 -4.83 -0.26
N SER A 106 4.58 -3.85 -0.86
CA SER A 106 4.80 -3.50 -2.27
C SER A 106 6.25 -3.04 -2.51
N GLU A 107 6.75 -3.28 -3.72
CA GLU A 107 8.00 -2.67 -4.19
C GLU A 107 7.80 -1.20 -4.59
N ASP A 108 6.56 -0.81 -4.90
CA ASP A 108 6.21 0.54 -5.29
C ASP A 108 6.22 1.51 -4.10
N LEU A 109 6.74 2.71 -4.36
CA LEU A 109 6.74 3.82 -3.41
C LEU A 109 5.93 4.98 -3.96
N PHE A 110 5.00 5.46 -3.15
CA PHE A 110 4.33 6.74 -3.40
C PHE A 110 5.14 7.85 -2.72
N ILE A 111 5.65 8.79 -3.50
CA ILE A 111 6.39 9.95 -2.98
C ILE A 111 5.40 11.05 -2.62
N LEU A 112 5.44 11.52 -1.38
CA LEU A 112 4.64 12.65 -0.91
C LEU A 112 5.56 13.78 -0.45
N THR A 113 5.55 14.89 -1.19
CA THR A 113 6.15 16.14 -0.75
C THR A 113 5.32 16.74 0.38
N LEU A 114 5.99 17.09 1.48
CA LEU A 114 5.37 17.74 2.62
C LEU A 114 5.13 19.23 2.29
N PRO A 115 3.97 19.79 2.70
CA PRO A 115 3.61 21.19 2.45
C PRO A 115 4.51 22.20 3.17
#